data_AF-A0A975AYT1-F1
#
_entry.id   AF-A0A975AYT1-F1
#
_cell.length_a   1.000
_cell.length_b   1.000
_cell.length_c   1.000
_cell.angle_alpha   90.00
_cell.angle_beta   90.00
_cell.angle_gamma   90.00
#
_symmetry.space_group_name_H-M   'P 1'
#
loop_
_entity.id
_entity.type
_entity.pdbx_description
1 polymer ?
#
loop_
_entity_poly.entity_id
_entity_poly.type
_entity_poly.pdbx_seq_one_letter_code
_entity_poly.pdbx_strand_id
1 'polypeptide(L)' 'MYKLILIFFALIMSGCSEHLVRVMPYEKEYFAQDKMSLSPIAERSEQEGHIFLIREASAGGESSFQGGCGCR' A
#
# COMPACT_ATOMS: atom_id res chain seq x y z
N MET A 1 -42.97 12.37 -8.44
CA MET A 1 -41.66 13.06 -8.62
C MET A 1 -40.53 12.38 -7.85
N TYR A 2 -40.66 12.11 -6.55
CA TYR A 2 -39.60 11.46 -5.74
C TYR A 2 -39.15 10.07 -6.25
N LYS A 3 -40.06 9.27 -6.84
CA LYS A 3 -39.73 7.96 -7.42
C LYS A 3 -38.72 8.05 -8.57
N LEU A 4 -38.80 9.07 -9.41
CA LEU A 4 -37.85 9.29 -10.51
C LEU A 4 -36.47 9.72 -9.98
N ILE A 5 -36.46 10.52 -8.91
CA ILE A 5 -35.24 10.95 -8.23
C ILE A 5 -34.50 9.76 -7.61
N LEU A 6 -35.23 8.83 -6.98
CA LEU A 6 -34.64 7.62 -6.40
C LEU A 6 -34.03 6.69 -7.46
N ILE A 7 -34.70 6.52 -8.61
CA ILE A 7 -34.19 5.70 -9.72
C ILE A 7 -32.91 6.31 -10.29
N PHE A 8 -32.88 7.63 -10.49
CA PHE A 8 -31.71 8.34 -10.99
C PHE A 8 -30.52 8.25 -10.02
N PHE A 9 -30.77 8.32 -8.72
CA PHE A 9 -29.73 8.18 -7.69
C PHE A 9 -29.13 6.76 -7.65
N ALA A 10 -29.96 5.73 -7.82
CA ALA A 10 -29.50 4.33 -7.88
C ALA A 10 -28.59 4.06 -9.09
N LEU A 11 -28.88 4.67 -10.24
CA LEU A 11 -28.07 4.57 -11.46
C LEU A 11 -26.67 5.21 -11.32
N ILE A 12 -26.54 6.28 -10.53
CA ILE A 12 -25.24 6.96 -10.32
C ILE A 12 -24.35 6.15 -9.37
N MET A 13 -24.94 5.39 -8.44
CA MET A 13 -24.18 4.62 -7.43
C MET A 13 -23.75 3.23 -7.92
N SER A 14 -24.25 2.73 -9.06
CA SER A 14 -23.88 1.39 -9.57
C SER A 14 -22.48 1.32 -10.19
N GLY A 15 -21.81 2.45 -10.44
CA GLY A 15 -20.47 2.49 -11.05
C GLY A 15 -19.31 2.02 -10.16
N CYS A 16 -19.52 1.82 -8.86
CA CYS A 16 -18.43 1.57 -7.92
C CYS A 16 -18.11 0.09 -7.64
N SER A 17 -18.86 -0.89 -8.15
CA SER A 17 -18.81 -2.26 -7.59
C SER A 17 -18.07 -3.30 -8.43
N GLU A 18 -17.94 -3.13 -9.74
CA GLU A 18 -17.54 -4.23 -10.65
C GLU A 18 -16.30 -3.90 -11.50
N HIS A 19 -15.94 -2.62 -11.63
CA HIS A 19 -14.79 -2.11 -12.37
C HIS A 19 -13.76 -1.38 -11.49
N LEU A 20 -13.74 -1.63 -10.18
CA LEU A 20 -12.55 -1.34 -9.37
C LEU A 20 -11.45 -2.28 -9.87
N VAL A 21 -10.70 -1.81 -10.86
CA VAL A 21 -9.65 -2.51 -11.61
C VAL A 21 -8.65 -3.13 -10.64
N ARG A 22 -8.96 -4.33 -10.16
CA ARG A 22 -8.01 -5.18 -9.47
C ARG A 22 -7.35 -6.00 -10.55
N VAL A 23 -6.14 -5.57 -10.91
CA VAL A 23 -5.22 -6.33 -11.75
C VAL A 23 -5.15 -7.75 -11.21
N MET A 24 -5.42 -8.73 -12.07
CA MET A 24 -5.41 -10.14 -11.67
C MET A 24 -3.99 -10.52 -11.23
N PRO A 25 -3.82 -11.46 -10.28
CA PRO A 25 -2.48 -11.76 -9.75
C PRO A 25 -1.43 -12.08 -10.81
N TYR A 26 -1.82 -12.77 -11.88
CA TYR A 26 -0.98 -13.12 -13.03
C TYR A 26 -0.76 -11.96 -14.02
N GLU A 27 -1.60 -10.92 -14.01
CA GLU A 27 -1.43 -9.75 -14.87
C GLU A 27 -0.38 -8.77 -14.31
N LYS A 28 -0.03 -8.89 -13.02
CA LYS A 28 0.91 -8.00 -12.35
C LYS A 28 2.28 -7.96 -13.01
N GLU A 29 2.70 -9.04 -13.65
CA GLU A 29 3.97 -9.11 -14.39
C GLU A 29 4.01 -8.12 -15.56
N TYR A 30 2.88 -7.88 -16.24
CA TYR A 30 2.81 -6.93 -17.36
C TYR A 30 2.84 -5.46 -16.91
N PHE A 31 2.49 -5.18 -15.65
CA PHE A 31 2.50 -3.84 -15.07
C PHE A 31 3.76 -3.55 -14.25
N ALA A 32 4.59 -4.57 -14.00
CA ALA A 32 5.84 -4.43 -13.27
C ALA A 32 6.85 -3.66 -14.13
N GLN A 33 7.26 -2.48 -13.66
CA GLN A 33 8.36 -1.72 -14.27
C GLN A 33 9.70 -2.29 -13.80
N ASP A 34 10.77 -2.11 -14.58
CA ASP A 34 12.12 -2.59 -14.20
C ASP A 34 12.55 -2.13 -12.80
N LYS A 35 12.15 -0.91 -12.42
CA LYS A 35 12.41 -0.32 -11.09
C LYS A 35 11.63 -0.97 -9.94
N MET A 36 10.64 -1.81 -10.22
CA MET A 36 9.87 -2.60 -9.25
C MET A 36 10.46 -4.01 -9.06
N SER A 37 11.48 -4.37 -9.84
CA SER A 37 12.21 -5.64 -9.64
C SER A 37 12.78 -5.70 -8.22
N LEU A 38 12.77 -6.88 -7.60
CA LEU A 38 13.38 -7.12 -6.28
C LEU A 38 14.91 -6.93 -6.27
N SER A 39 15.51 -6.59 -7.41
CA SER A 39 16.93 -6.29 -7.55
C SER A 39 17.31 -5.11 -6.64
N PRO A 40 18.40 -5.23 -5.86
CA PRO A 40 18.89 -4.14 -5.02
C PRO A 40 19.53 -3.08 -5.91
N ILE A 41 18.76 -2.04 -6.23
CA ILE A 41 19.35 -0.76 -6.59
C ILE A 41 19.90 -0.17 -5.29
N ALA A 42 21.16 0.26 -5.25
CA ALA A 42 21.83 0.69 -4.02
C ALA A 42 21.00 1.67 -3.17
N GLU A 43 20.34 2.63 -3.82
CA GLU A 43 19.40 3.59 -3.21
C GLU A 43 18.27 2.91 -2.40
N ARG A 44 17.67 1.84 -2.94
CA ARG A 44 16.57 1.13 -2.27
C ARG A 44 17.07 0.38 -1.04
N SER A 45 18.27 -0.22 -1.13
CA SER A 45 18.83 -0.99 -0.02
C SER A 45 19.12 -0.13 1.22
N GLU A 46 19.59 1.10 1.02
CA GLU A 46 19.79 2.06 2.12
C GLU A 46 18.45 2.45 2.74
N GLN A 47 17.45 2.73 1.91
CA GLN A 47 16.11 3.12 2.37
C GLN A 47 15.39 1.98 3.12
N GLU A 48 15.52 0.74 2.66
CA GLU A 48 15.00 -0.45 3.36
C GLU A 48 15.72 -0.68 4.69
N GLY A 49 17.05 -0.50 4.73
CA GLY A 49 17.82 -0.52 5.97
C GLY A 49 17.35 0.53 6.97
N HIS A 50 17.09 1.75 6.52
CA HIS A 50 16.57 2.82 7.37
C HIS A 50 15.18 2.49 7.94
N ILE A 51 14.27 1.95 7.13
CA ILE A 51 12.93 1.51 7.58
C ILE A 51 13.06 0.35 8.59
N PHE A 52 13.95 -0.60 8.32
CA PHE A 52 14.20 -1.73 9.22
C PHE A 52 14.68 -1.25 10.59
N LEU A 53 15.68 -0.37 10.62
CA LEU A 53 16.23 0.18 11.86
C LEU A 53 15.18 0.94 12.68
N ILE A 54 14.32 1.74 12.04
CA ILE A 54 13.23 2.45 12.73
C ILE A 54 12.20 1.48 13.31
N ARG A 55 11.83 0.43 12.55
CA ARG A 55 10.86 -0.57 13.02
C ARG A 55 11.40 -1.38 14.19
N GLU A 56 12.66 -1.73 14.14
CA GLU A 56 13.33 -2.42 15.24
C GLU A 56 13.40 -1.52 16.47
N ALA A 57 13.78 -0.26 16.31
CA ALA A 57 13.84 0.69 17.42
C ALA A 57 12.45 1.00 18.00
N SER A 58 11.38 0.99 17.19
CA SER A 58 10.01 1.17 17.67
C SER A 58 9.45 -0.08 18.38
N ALA A 59 9.96 -1.26 18.06
CA ALA A 59 9.63 -2.50 18.77
C ALA A 59 10.39 -2.67 20.10
N GLY A 60 11.27 -1.73 20.48
CA GLY A 60 12.10 -1.84 21.68
C GLY A 60 13.42 -2.61 21.46
N GLY A 61 13.90 -2.66 20.22
CA GLY A 61 15.22 -3.16 19.86
C GLY A 61 16.37 -2.36 20.50
N GLU A 62 17.59 -2.80 20.26
CA GLU A 62 18.81 -2.21 20.85
C GLU A 62 19.22 -0.88 20.19
N SER A 63 18.72 -0.61 18.99
CA SER A 63 19.12 0.55 18.18
C SER A 63 18.61 1.89 18.74
N SER A 64 19.48 2.88 18.75
CA SER A 64 19.27 4.18 19.42
C SER A 64 18.29 5.13 18.72
N PHE A 65 17.65 4.71 17.61
CA PHE A 65 16.68 5.50 16.85
C PHE A 65 15.26 5.39 17.45
N GLN A 66 15.15 5.87 18.68
CA GLN A 66 14.03 5.86 19.59
C GLN A 66 12.62 6.00 18.96
N GLY A 67 11.76 5.01 19.18
CA GLY A 67 10.32 5.08 18.88
C GLY A 67 9.44 4.05 19.60
N GLY A 68 10.02 3.25 20.50
CA GLY A 68 9.31 2.21 21.24
C GLY A 68 9.08 2.61 22.68
N CYS A 69 8.01 2.12 23.28
CA CYS A 69 7.65 2.36 24.68
C CYS A 69 8.68 1.82 25.70
N GLY A 70 9.80 1.24 25.26
CA GLY A 70 11.00 1.03 26.08
C GLY A 70 10.85 0.02 27.22
N CYS A 71 9.72 -0.70 27.30
CA CYS A 71 9.50 -1.73 28.31
C CYS A 71 10.27 -3.01 27.96
N ARG A 72 11.57 -3.05 28.26
CA ARG A 72 12.23 -4.32 28.61
C ARG A 72 12.03 -4.61 30.09
#